data_AF-A0A1V3PH87-F1
#
_entry.id   AF-A0A1V3PH87-F1
#
_cell.length_a   1.000
_cell.length_b   1.000
_cell.length_c   1.000
_cell.angle_alpha   90.00
_cell.angle_beta   90.00
_cell.angle_gamma   90.00
#
_symmetry.space_group_name_H-M   'P 1'
#
loop_
_entity.id
_entity.type
_entity.pdbx_description
1 polymer ?
#
loop_
_entity_poly.entity_id
_entity_poly.type
_entity_poly.pdbx_seq_one_letter_code
_entity_poly.pdbx_strand_id
1 'polypeptide(L)'
;MPTNRRFRTRARREGIDPTRWAMLNDMLPPDDANRFVWLDREHYNALLPYWQEHRKTILADWMKTKPGTRPSMWWRYDAPRLAPEDLGRWSRTVMASRLIELRRLLCGEGQPLHEVLNYAPAHHYGIPAWFGDPDNPPEFETQRAYLKRHKLLLPAEKRVIAEPEPHPLRIEPAEKWQWMRNMSKAG
;
A
#
# COMPACT_ATOMS: atom_id res chain seq x y z
N MET A 1 38.81 24.07 -8.35
CA MET A 1 38.08 24.49 -7.13
C MET A 1 37.59 23.25 -6.40
N PRO A 2 38.00 23.00 -5.15
CA PRO A 2 37.42 21.92 -4.34
C PRO A 2 36.12 22.43 -3.69
N THR A 3 34.97 21.94 -4.16
CA THR A 3 33.67 22.36 -3.63
C THR A 3 33.39 21.63 -2.32
N ASN A 4 33.38 22.38 -1.21
CA ASN A 4 33.18 21.87 0.14
C ASN A 4 31.69 21.48 0.34
N ARG A 5 31.30 20.29 -0.12
CA ARG A 5 29.95 19.75 0.04
C ARG A 5 29.78 19.26 1.48
N ARG A 6 29.29 20.13 2.36
CA ARG A 6 28.83 19.74 3.71
C ARG A 6 27.59 18.85 3.57
N PHE A 7 27.79 17.55 3.68
CA PHE A 7 26.67 16.63 3.92
C PHE A 7 26.04 16.99 5.27
N ARG A 8 24.76 17.38 5.25
CA ARG A 8 23.97 17.47 6.49
C ARG A 8 23.86 16.06 7.04
N THR A 9 24.63 15.76 8.08
CA THR A 9 24.49 14.54 8.88
C THR A 9 23.12 14.59 9.57
N ARG A 10 22.10 13.98 8.95
CA ARG A 10 20.93 13.55 9.71
C ARG A 10 21.45 12.52 10.70
N ALA A 11 21.15 12.72 11.99
CA ALA A 11 21.52 11.80 13.05
C ALA A 11 21.27 10.36 12.59
N ARG A 12 22.35 9.60 12.46
CA ARG A 12 22.34 8.20 12.08
C ARG A 12 21.53 7.49 13.16
N ARG A 13 20.30 7.07 12.85
CA ARG A 13 19.53 6.16 13.69
C ARG A 13 20.25 4.82 13.57
N GLU A 14 21.23 4.57 14.43
CA GLU A 14 22.03 3.35 14.42
C GLU A 14 21.11 2.14 14.65
N GLY A 15 21.08 1.20 13.70
CA GLY A 15 20.44 -0.11 13.88
C GLY A 15 19.83 -0.70 12.60
N ILE A 16 19.15 0.10 11.77
CA ILE A 16 18.42 -0.41 10.60
C ILE A 16 19.04 0.05 9.29
N ASP A 17 19.16 -0.90 8.36
CA ASP A 17 19.59 -0.64 6.99
C ASP A 17 18.70 0.45 6.34
N PRO A 18 19.28 1.47 5.68
CA PRO A 18 18.52 2.56 5.06
C PRO A 18 17.49 2.09 4.03
N THR A 19 17.76 1.00 3.31
CA THR A 19 16.83 0.42 2.34
C THR A 19 15.60 -0.16 3.05
N ARG A 20 15.82 -0.93 4.12
CA ARG A 20 14.72 -1.45 4.95
C ARG A 20 13.93 -0.33 5.60
N TRP A 21 14.60 0.70 6.13
CA TRP A 21 13.91 1.88 6.66
C TRP A 21 13.02 2.53 5.60
N ALA A 22 13.51 2.65 4.37
CA ALA A 22 12.73 3.21 3.26
C ALA A 22 11.49 2.35 2.95
N MET A 23 11.62 1.02 2.93
CA MET A 23 10.48 0.10 2.73
C MET A 23 9.43 0.22 3.83
N LEU A 24 9.85 0.36 5.09
CA LEU A 24 8.92 0.49 6.22
C LEU A 24 8.12 1.81 6.20
N ASN A 25 8.62 2.83 5.51
CA ASN A 25 8.09 4.19 5.47
C ASN A 25 7.65 4.63 4.06
N ASP A 26 7.43 3.71 3.11
CA ASP A 26 7.10 4.00 1.70
C ASP A 26 7.94 5.14 1.09
N MET A 27 9.24 5.14 1.42
CA MET A 27 10.21 6.08 0.87
C MET A 27 10.98 5.42 -0.26
N LEU A 28 11.53 6.26 -1.15
CA LEU A 28 12.52 5.81 -2.11
C LEU A 28 13.78 5.31 -1.38
N PRO A 29 14.35 4.19 -1.84
CA PRO A 29 15.61 3.68 -1.29
C PRO A 29 16.76 4.60 -1.73
N PRO A 30 17.94 4.48 -1.10
CA PRO A 30 19.17 5.05 -1.64
C PRO A 30 19.45 4.58 -3.08
N ASP A 31 20.06 5.42 -3.91
CA ASP A 31 20.34 5.12 -5.33
C ASP A 31 21.28 3.92 -5.51
N ASP A 32 22.15 3.68 -4.54
CA ASP A 32 23.12 2.59 -4.49
C ASP A 32 22.56 1.31 -3.82
N ALA A 33 21.30 1.32 -3.41
CA ALA A 33 20.70 0.18 -2.74
C ALA A 33 20.59 -1.04 -3.67
N ASN A 34 20.87 -2.22 -3.13
CA ASN A 34 20.64 -3.47 -3.83
C ASN A 34 19.13 -3.65 -4.08
N ARG A 35 18.75 -3.60 -5.36
CA ARG A 35 17.35 -3.70 -5.79
C ARG A 35 16.70 -5.03 -5.42
N PHE A 36 17.46 -6.11 -5.26
CA PHE A 36 16.93 -7.41 -4.84
C PHE A 36 16.41 -7.40 -3.40
N VAL A 37 16.88 -6.48 -2.54
CA VAL A 37 16.35 -6.32 -1.18
C VAL A 37 14.87 -5.96 -1.22
N TRP A 38 14.36 -5.38 -2.32
CA TRP A 38 12.93 -5.09 -2.47
C TRP A 38 12.04 -6.34 -2.48
N LEU A 39 12.60 -7.51 -2.77
CA LEU A 39 11.87 -8.77 -2.64
C LEU A 39 11.52 -9.07 -1.17
N ASP A 40 12.29 -8.56 -0.20
CA ASP A 40 11.96 -8.66 1.22
C ASP A 40 10.63 -7.97 1.54
N ARG A 41 10.25 -6.93 0.78
CA ARG A 41 8.95 -6.25 0.90
C ARG A 41 7.78 -7.20 0.69
N GLU A 42 7.96 -8.16 -0.22
CA GLU A 42 6.94 -9.15 -0.57
C GLU A 42 6.93 -10.35 0.40
N HIS A 43 8.02 -10.56 1.14
CA HIS A 43 8.11 -11.63 2.13
C HIS A 43 7.58 -11.21 3.50
N TYR A 44 6.43 -11.77 3.89
CA TYR A 44 5.71 -11.36 5.12
C TYR A 44 6.57 -11.38 6.37
N ASN A 45 7.44 -12.39 6.54
CA ASN A 45 8.25 -12.55 7.74
C ASN A 45 9.53 -11.69 7.73
N ALA A 46 9.97 -11.20 6.58
CA ALA A 46 11.26 -10.51 6.47
C ALA A 46 11.25 -9.13 7.14
N LEU A 47 10.16 -8.36 6.96
CA LEU A 47 10.02 -7.01 7.52
C LEU A 47 9.26 -6.96 8.85
N LEU A 48 8.60 -8.04 9.26
CA LEU A 48 7.77 -8.06 10.47
C LEU A 48 8.56 -7.71 11.75
N PRO A 49 9.76 -8.26 12.01
CA PRO A 49 10.51 -7.91 13.22
C PRO A 49 10.86 -6.41 13.26
N TYR A 50 11.34 -5.85 12.15
CA TYR A 50 11.65 -4.43 12.04
C TYR A 50 10.41 -3.54 12.19
N TRP A 51 9.27 -3.98 11.63
CA TRP A 51 8.00 -3.29 11.84
C TRP A 51 7.62 -3.28 13.32
N GLN A 52 7.65 -4.43 14.00
CA GLN A 52 7.30 -4.51 15.43
C GLN A 52 8.18 -3.61 16.30
N GLU A 53 9.48 -3.55 15.99
CA GLU A 53 10.44 -2.71 16.70
C GLU A 53 10.21 -1.21 16.46
N HIS A 54 9.96 -0.79 15.21
CA HIS A 54 9.97 0.62 14.83
C HIS A 54 8.60 1.24 14.56
N ARG A 55 7.50 0.48 14.53
CA ARG A 55 6.16 0.95 14.13
C ARG A 55 5.70 2.19 14.88
N LYS A 56 5.99 2.31 16.18
CA LYS A 56 5.58 3.48 16.98
C LYS A 56 6.22 4.76 16.45
N THR A 57 7.52 4.72 16.17
CA THR A 57 8.28 5.86 15.64
C THR A 57 7.85 6.17 14.21
N ILE A 58 7.72 5.14 13.37
CA ILE A 58 7.27 5.27 11.99
C ILE A 58 5.91 5.94 11.91
N LEU A 59 4.93 5.45 12.68
CA LEU A 59 3.58 6.01 12.68
C LEU A 59 3.56 7.44 13.23
N ALA A 60 4.32 7.73 14.29
CA ALA A 60 4.40 9.09 14.85
C ALA A 60 4.95 10.10 13.83
N ASP A 61 5.98 9.72 13.06
CA ASP A 61 6.57 10.57 12.03
C ASP A 61 5.66 10.65 10.78
N TRP A 62 5.04 9.53 10.38
CA TRP A 62 4.09 9.49 9.27
C TRP A 62 2.89 10.40 9.53
N MET A 63 2.24 10.31 10.70
CA MET A 63 1.04 11.09 11.02
C MET A 63 1.28 12.61 11.01
N LYS A 64 2.51 13.07 11.25
CA LYS A 64 2.87 14.50 11.14
C LYS A 64 2.88 14.99 9.70
N THR A 65 3.31 14.14 8.78
CA THR A 65 3.55 14.52 7.37
C THR A 65 2.41 14.13 6.44
N LYS A 66 1.77 12.99 6.73
CA LYS A 66 0.68 12.38 5.98
C LYS A 66 -0.49 12.03 6.92
N PRO A 67 -1.13 13.01 7.58
CA PRO A 67 -2.20 12.75 8.54
C PRO A 67 -3.41 12.05 7.89
N GLY A 68 -4.01 11.08 8.60
CA GLY A 68 -5.17 10.35 8.12
C GLY A 68 -4.87 9.28 7.06
N THR A 69 -3.60 8.92 6.86
CA THR A 69 -3.18 7.79 6.02
C THR A 69 -2.20 6.91 6.80
N ARG A 70 -1.84 5.76 6.24
CA ARG A 70 -0.89 4.83 6.86
C ARG A 70 0.10 4.28 5.83
N PRO A 71 1.34 3.94 6.24
CA PRO A 71 2.31 3.30 5.36
C PRO A 71 1.85 1.89 4.96
N SER A 72 2.38 1.36 3.86
CA SER A 72 2.02 0.03 3.34
C SER A 72 2.24 -1.09 4.36
N MET A 73 3.30 -0.99 5.19
CA MET A 73 3.57 -1.97 6.25
C MET A 73 2.53 -1.97 7.37
N TRP A 74 1.88 -0.84 7.64
CA TRP A 74 0.76 -0.80 8.58
C TRP A 74 -0.41 -1.61 8.05
N TRP A 75 -0.75 -1.47 6.77
CA TRP A 75 -1.79 -2.29 6.13
C TRP A 75 -1.44 -3.76 6.13
N ARG A 76 -0.16 -4.09 5.97
CA ARG A 76 0.32 -5.46 6.00
C ARG A 76 0.20 -6.09 7.40
N TYR A 77 0.55 -5.37 8.46
CA TYR A 77 0.79 -5.95 9.80
C TYR A 77 -0.19 -5.53 10.90
N ASP A 78 -0.71 -4.31 10.88
CA ASP A 78 -1.50 -3.74 11.98
C ASP A 78 -2.96 -3.41 11.60
N ALA A 79 -3.31 -3.39 10.32
CA ALA A 79 -4.70 -3.16 9.91
C ALA A 79 -5.64 -4.25 10.49
N PRO A 80 -6.89 -3.88 10.82
CA PRO A 80 -7.93 -4.82 11.24
C PRO A 80 -8.00 -6.06 10.36
N ARG A 81 -8.06 -7.25 10.97
CA ARG A 81 -8.18 -8.54 10.27
C ARG A 81 -9.64 -8.90 10.07
N LEU A 82 -9.90 -9.67 9.02
CA LEU A 82 -11.22 -10.26 8.82
C LEU A 82 -11.57 -11.16 10.00
N ALA A 83 -12.84 -11.12 10.41
CA ALA A 83 -13.37 -12.06 11.38
C ALA A 83 -13.39 -13.48 10.77
N PRO A 84 -13.27 -14.54 11.60
CA PRO A 84 -13.24 -15.92 11.11
C PRO A 84 -14.39 -16.31 10.17
N GLU A 85 -15.59 -15.78 10.45
CA GLU A 85 -16.81 -15.94 9.66
C GLU A 85 -16.71 -15.35 8.24
N ASP A 86 -15.90 -14.30 8.06
CA ASP A 86 -15.75 -13.59 6.79
C ASP A 86 -14.58 -14.13 5.94
N LEU A 87 -13.80 -15.09 6.45
CA LEU A 87 -12.66 -15.65 5.74
C LEU A 87 -13.05 -16.52 4.54
N GLY A 88 -14.29 -17.04 4.53
CA GLY A 88 -14.79 -17.92 3.48
C GLY A 88 -13.84 -19.09 3.17
N ARG A 89 -13.48 -19.25 1.89
CA ARG A 89 -12.58 -20.32 1.42
C ARG A 89 -11.16 -20.23 1.99
N TRP A 90 -10.74 -19.06 2.46
CA TRP A 90 -9.39 -18.82 2.96
C TRP A 90 -9.20 -19.25 4.42
N SER A 91 -10.29 -19.56 5.13
CA SER A 91 -10.32 -19.91 6.56
C SER A 91 -9.31 -20.99 6.96
N ARG A 92 -9.02 -21.94 6.07
CA ARG A 92 -8.09 -23.07 6.32
C ARG A 92 -6.70 -22.90 5.69
N THR A 93 -6.37 -21.70 5.24
CA THR A 93 -5.10 -21.43 4.55
C THR A 93 -4.15 -20.61 5.43
N VAL A 94 -2.86 -20.62 5.10
CA VAL A 94 -1.86 -19.74 5.73
C VAL A 94 -2.16 -18.24 5.53
N MET A 95 -3.09 -17.91 4.63
CA MET A 95 -3.52 -16.54 4.38
C MET A 95 -4.55 -16.03 5.38
N ALA A 96 -5.28 -16.91 6.08
CA ALA A 96 -6.35 -16.55 7.00
C ALA A 96 -5.96 -15.43 7.96
N SER A 97 -4.80 -15.56 8.63
CA SER A 97 -4.29 -14.58 9.60
C SER A 97 -3.77 -13.29 8.99
N ARG A 98 -3.61 -13.23 7.65
CA ARG A 98 -3.08 -12.08 6.91
C ARG A 98 -4.17 -11.27 6.22
N LEU A 99 -5.37 -11.83 6.05
CA LEU A 99 -6.47 -11.11 5.40
C LEU A 99 -6.96 -9.97 6.29
N ILE A 100 -6.97 -8.77 5.70
CA ILE A 100 -7.43 -7.55 6.35
C ILE A 100 -8.87 -7.27 5.99
N GLU A 101 -9.57 -6.57 6.87
CA GLU A 101 -10.79 -5.91 6.49
C GLU A 101 -10.47 -4.80 5.48
N LEU A 102 -11.07 -4.88 4.30
CA LEU A 102 -10.80 -3.99 3.17
C LEU A 102 -11.51 -2.64 3.32
N ARG A 103 -11.04 -1.70 2.51
CA ARG A 103 -11.75 -0.45 2.26
C ARG A 103 -13.07 -0.75 1.55
N ARG A 104 -14.14 -0.10 1.99
CA ARG A 104 -15.48 -0.25 1.39
C ARG A 104 -15.52 0.31 -0.03
N LEU A 105 -16.11 -0.44 -0.95
CA LEU A 105 -16.50 0.05 -2.28
C LEU A 105 -17.66 1.04 -2.10
N LEU A 106 -17.55 2.22 -2.70
CA LEU A 106 -18.57 3.27 -2.69
C LEU A 106 -19.41 3.22 -3.96
N CYS A 107 -18.77 3.04 -5.12
CA CYS A 107 -19.43 2.94 -6.42
C CYS A 107 -18.52 2.22 -7.44
N GLY A 108 -19.02 2.07 -8.66
CA GLY A 108 -18.35 1.38 -9.76
C GLY A 108 -18.67 -0.10 -9.82
N GLU A 109 -18.28 -0.73 -10.93
CA GLU A 109 -18.59 -2.13 -11.23
C GLU A 109 -17.33 -2.99 -11.32
N GLY A 110 -17.52 -4.31 -11.35
CA GLY A 110 -16.47 -5.30 -11.50
C GLY A 110 -16.29 -6.18 -10.27
N GLN A 111 -15.17 -6.89 -10.23
CA GLN A 111 -14.86 -7.85 -9.19
C GLN A 111 -13.38 -7.76 -8.79
N PRO A 112 -13.03 -8.10 -7.54
CA PRO A 112 -11.64 -8.28 -7.16
C PRO A 112 -10.97 -9.32 -8.06
N LEU A 113 -9.80 -9.00 -8.60
CA LEU A 113 -9.09 -9.83 -9.57
C LEU A 113 -8.75 -11.23 -9.01
N HIS A 114 -8.54 -11.34 -7.70
CA HIS A 114 -8.25 -12.61 -7.02
C HIS A 114 -9.47 -13.54 -6.91
N GLU A 115 -10.69 -13.00 -7.02
CA GLU A 115 -11.91 -13.79 -7.11
C GLU A 115 -12.05 -14.40 -8.50
N VAL A 116 -11.78 -13.60 -9.55
CA VAL A 116 -11.87 -14.02 -10.95
C VAL A 116 -10.77 -15.03 -11.32
N LEU A 117 -9.52 -14.74 -10.97
CA LEU A 117 -8.35 -15.54 -11.35
C LEU A 117 -7.98 -16.61 -10.31
N ASN A 118 -8.74 -16.71 -9.21
CA ASN A 118 -8.56 -17.71 -8.16
C ASN A 118 -7.14 -17.79 -7.56
N TYR A 119 -6.49 -16.65 -7.32
CA TYR A 119 -5.21 -16.58 -6.59
C TYR A 119 -5.41 -15.98 -5.19
N ALA A 120 -4.35 -15.96 -4.38
CA ALA A 120 -4.39 -15.42 -3.02
C ALA A 120 -4.67 -13.90 -3.01
N PRO A 121 -5.55 -13.38 -2.14
CA PRO A 121 -5.88 -11.96 -2.14
C PRO A 121 -4.65 -11.10 -1.84
N ALA A 122 -4.41 -10.12 -2.70
CA ALA A 122 -3.39 -9.09 -2.52
C ALA A 122 -4.08 -7.72 -2.51
N HIS A 123 -3.61 -6.83 -1.64
CA HIS A 123 -4.26 -5.54 -1.41
C HIS A 123 -3.21 -4.44 -1.31
N HIS A 124 -3.53 -3.28 -1.88
CA HIS A 124 -2.74 -2.07 -1.76
C HIS A 124 -3.50 -1.05 -0.93
N TYR A 125 -2.97 -0.69 0.25
CA TYR A 125 -3.63 0.18 1.23
C TYR A 125 -5.11 -0.17 1.48
N GLY A 126 -5.44 -1.46 1.60
CA GLY A 126 -6.81 -1.93 1.84
C GLY A 126 -7.69 -2.08 0.60
N ILE A 127 -7.15 -1.92 -0.60
CA ILE A 127 -7.89 -2.04 -1.87
C ILE A 127 -7.35 -3.26 -2.65
N PRO A 128 -8.20 -4.20 -3.07
CA PRO A 128 -7.77 -5.31 -3.92
C PRO A 128 -7.44 -4.83 -5.33
N ALA A 129 -6.59 -5.58 -6.04
CA ALA A 129 -6.53 -5.45 -7.49
C ALA A 129 -7.93 -5.72 -8.08
N TRP A 130 -8.32 -4.95 -9.10
CA TRP A 130 -9.69 -4.94 -9.59
C TRP A 130 -9.78 -5.26 -11.08
N PHE A 131 -10.85 -5.97 -11.46
CA PHE A 131 -11.20 -6.27 -12.84
C PHE A 131 -12.60 -5.73 -13.13
N GLY A 132 -12.72 -4.80 -14.08
CA GLY A 132 -13.99 -4.16 -14.39
C GLY A 132 -13.89 -3.23 -15.61
N ASP A 133 -14.96 -2.48 -15.85
CA ASP A 133 -15.04 -1.50 -16.92
C ASP A 133 -14.07 -0.33 -16.66
N PRO A 134 -13.12 -0.04 -17.56
CA PRO A 134 -12.21 1.09 -17.40
C PRO A 134 -12.88 2.46 -17.45
N ASP A 135 -14.09 2.56 -18.02
CA ASP A 135 -14.86 3.80 -18.10
C ASP A 135 -15.72 4.03 -16.85
N ASN A 136 -15.91 2.99 -16.02
CA ASN A 136 -16.60 3.05 -14.74
C ASN A 136 -15.76 2.38 -13.63
N PRO A 137 -14.58 2.94 -13.29
CA PRO A 137 -13.68 2.34 -12.32
C PRO A 137 -14.29 2.33 -10.91
N PRO A 138 -13.94 1.35 -10.06
CA PRO A 138 -14.42 1.29 -8.69
C PRO A 138 -13.91 2.47 -7.87
N GLU A 139 -14.78 3.13 -7.11
CA GLU A 139 -14.39 4.12 -6.11
C GLU A 139 -14.46 3.51 -4.71
N PHE A 140 -13.43 3.72 -3.90
CA PHE A 140 -13.35 3.16 -2.53
C PHE A 140 -13.35 4.27 -1.48
N GLU A 141 -13.82 3.94 -0.27
CA GLU A 141 -13.72 4.83 0.89
C GLU A 141 -12.29 5.29 1.09
N THR A 142 -12.02 6.53 1.53
CA THR A 142 -10.64 6.99 1.76
C THR A 142 -9.94 6.24 2.90
N GLN A 143 -8.59 6.20 2.94
CA GLN A 143 -7.83 5.69 4.10
C GLN A 143 -8.27 6.40 5.38
N ARG A 144 -8.54 7.70 5.30
CA ARG A 144 -9.04 8.48 6.44
C ARG A 144 -10.42 8.00 6.89
N ALA A 145 -11.33 7.76 5.95
CA ALA A 145 -12.67 7.23 6.25
C ALA A 145 -12.58 5.84 6.90
N TYR A 146 -11.72 4.96 6.36
CA TYR A 146 -11.43 3.65 6.94
C TYR A 146 -10.93 3.76 8.39
N LEU A 147 -9.91 4.59 8.63
CA LEU A 147 -9.37 4.79 9.98
C LEU A 147 -10.43 5.36 10.94
N LYS A 148 -11.26 6.29 10.47
CA LYS A 148 -12.36 6.85 11.27
C LYS A 148 -13.39 5.77 11.63
N ARG A 149 -13.79 4.96 10.65
CA ARG A 149 -14.75 3.85 10.82
C ARG A 149 -14.27 2.83 11.86
N HIS A 150 -12.97 2.59 11.88
CA HIS A 150 -12.30 1.69 12.82
C HIS A 150 -11.84 2.33 14.13
N LYS A 151 -12.15 3.61 14.37
CA LYS A 151 -11.68 4.36 15.56
C LYS A 151 -10.15 4.41 15.72
N LEU A 152 -9.43 4.34 14.61
CA LEU A 152 -7.96 4.36 14.50
C LEU A 152 -7.40 5.72 14.08
N LEU A 153 -8.29 6.68 13.78
CA LEU A 153 -7.93 8.06 13.44
C LEU A 153 -7.73 8.87 14.73
N LEU A 154 -6.52 9.39 14.95
CA LEU A 154 -6.22 10.14 16.16
C LEU A 154 -6.76 11.58 16.09
N PRO A 155 -7.13 12.19 17.24
CA PRO A 155 -7.54 13.58 17.29
C PRO A 155 -6.50 14.58 16.77
N ALA A 156 -5.22 14.22 16.76
CA ALA A 156 -4.13 15.05 16.22
C ALA A 156 -4.09 15.07 14.68
N GLU A 157 -4.73 14.10 14.01
CA GLU A 157 -4.75 13.97 12.55
C GLU A 157 -5.88 14.80 11.93
N LYS A 158 -6.19 15.99 12.45
CA LYS A 158 -7.35 16.78 11.99
C LYS A 158 -7.22 17.26 10.56
N ARG A 159 -6.00 17.59 10.14
CA ARG A 159 -5.72 18.10 8.80
C ARG A 159 -6.08 17.05 7.77
N VAL A 160 -6.97 17.42 6.86
CA VAL A 160 -7.28 16.63 5.68
C VAL A 160 -6.20 16.88 4.64
N ILE A 161 -5.66 15.80 4.08
CA ILE A 161 -4.78 15.83 2.92
C ILE A 161 -5.37 14.91 1.86
N ALA A 162 -5.03 15.17 0.60
CA ALA A 162 -5.28 14.21 -0.47
C ALA A 162 -4.49 12.92 -0.21
N GLU A 163 -5.02 11.78 -0.67
CA GLU A 163 -4.28 10.53 -0.59
C GLU A 163 -3.00 10.63 -1.44
N PRO A 164 -1.87 10.11 -0.93
CA PRO A 164 -0.60 10.16 -1.67
C PRO A 164 -0.65 9.30 -2.94
N GLU A 165 -1.49 8.27 -2.97
CA GLU A 165 -1.70 7.41 -4.12
C GLU A 165 -3.21 7.27 -4.39
N PRO A 166 -3.72 7.85 -5.48
CA PRO A 166 -5.12 7.68 -5.86
C PRO A 166 -5.37 6.24 -6.32
N HIS A 167 -6.49 5.67 -5.88
CA HIS A 167 -6.94 4.35 -6.28
C HIS A 167 -8.29 4.44 -7.00
N PRO A 168 -8.55 3.54 -7.97
CA PRO A 168 -7.74 2.38 -8.36
C PRO A 168 -6.51 2.79 -9.18
N LEU A 169 -5.44 1.99 -9.12
CA LEU A 169 -4.29 2.19 -10.00
C LEU A 169 -4.76 1.90 -11.44
N ARG A 170 -5.11 2.94 -12.18
CA ARG A 170 -5.47 2.81 -13.60
C ARG A 170 -4.19 2.46 -14.36
N ILE A 171 -4.09 1.20 -14.80
CA ILE A 171 -3.04 0.80 -15.74
C ILE A 171 -3.49 1.32 -17.10
N GLU A 172 -3.05 2.53 -17.45
CA GLU A 172 -3.20 3.02 -18.81
C GLU A 172 -2.34 2.16 -19.73
N PRO A 173 -2.89 1.61 -20.82
CA PRO A 173 -2.10 0.94 -21.84
C PRO A 173 -1.08 1.94 -22.37
N ALA A 174 0.20 1.59 -22.35
CA ALA A 174 1.24 2.40 -22.98
C ALA A 174 0.83 2.72 -24.43
N GLU A 175 1.16 3.91 -24.94
CA GLU A 175 0.81 4.38 -26.29
C GLU A 175 1.12 3.33 -27.38
N LYS A 176 2.16 2.52 -27.17
CA LYS A 176 2.56 1.38 -27.99
C LYS A 176 1.49 0.28 -28.16
N TRP A 177 0.41 0.27 -27.38
CA TRP A 177 -0.71 -0.68 -27.51
C TRP A 177 -2.00 -0.02 -28.05
N GLN A 178 -2.02 1.30 -28.20
CA GLN A 178 -3.17 2.03 -28.73
C GLN A 178 -3.32 1.84 -30.25
N TRP A 179 -2.21 1.68 -31.00
CA TRP A 179 -2.25 1.47 -32.46
C TRP A 179 -2.95 0.15 -32.86
N MET A 180 -2.80 -0.92 -32.09
CA MET A 180 -3.48 -2.21 -32.36
C MET A 180 -5.00 -2.11 -32.17
N ARG A 181 -5.47 -1.29 -31.23
CA ARG A 181 -6.90 -1.05 -30.98
C ARG A 181 -7.55 -0.24 -32.12
N ASN A 182 -6.81 0.69 -32.71
CA ASN A 182 -7.30 1.50 -33.83
C ASN A 182 -7.35 0.72 -35.16
N MET A 183 -6.52 -0.32 -35.33
CA MET A 183 -6.61 -1.20 -36.51
C MET A 183 -7.84 -2.12 -36.48
N SER A 184 -8.30 -2.55 -35.30
CA SER A 184 -9.49 -3.42 -35.19
C SER A 184 -10.82 -2.70 -35.43
N LYS A 185 -10.84 -1.36 -35.44
CA LYS A 185 -12.03 -0.54 -35.71
C LYS A 185 -12.12 -0.04 -37.16
N ALA A 186 -11.11 -0.34 -37.98
CA ALA A 186 -10.99 0.14 -39.36
C ALA A 186 -11.24 -0.97 -40.41
N GLY A 187 -11.83 -2.11 -40.01
CA GLY A 187 -12.18 -3.23 -40.87
C GLY A 187 -13.66 -3.56 -40.80
#